data_AF-A0A537KC66-F1
#
_entry.id   AF-A0A537KC66-F1
#
_cell.length_a   1.000
_cell.length_b   1.000
_cell.length_c   1.000
_cell.angle_alpha   90.00
_cell.angle_beta   90.00
_cell.angle_gamma   90.00
#
_symmetry.space_group_name_H-M   'P 1'
#
loop_
_entity.id
_entity.type
_entity.pdbx_description
1 polymer ?
#
loop_
_entity_poly.entity_id
_entity_poly.type
_entity_poly.pdbx_seq_one_letter_code
_entity_poly.pdbx_strand_id
1 'polypeptide(L)'
;MKAELQTSNVELTLLDAENNWQLANVSMDLLLGLPEKTQLLPDSTLVAQNPELKNLDEYVQAAYTKRADLASMDLRKKATETAVKSARGDYYPNLALTGGYIAA
;
A
#
# COMPACT_ATOMS: atom_id res chain seq x y z
N MET A 1 -7.27 51.17 4.69
CA MET A 1 -7.89 50.30 5.71
C MET A 1 -8.60 49.06 5.14
N LYS A 2 -9.68 49.15 4.35
CA LYS A 2 -10.31 47.92 3.78
C LYS A 2 -9.43 47.22 2.73
N ALA A 3 -8.73 48.00 1.90
CA ALA A 3 -7.78 47.48 0.90
C ALA A 3 -6.56 46.81 1.58
N GLU A 4 -5.98 47.41 2.62
CA GLU A 4 -4.84 46.85 3.36
C GLU A 4 -5.20 45.54 4.08
N LEU A 5 -6.41 45.44 4.67
CA LEU A 5 -6.89 44.19 5.27
C LEU A 5 -7.12 43.10 4.21
N GLN A 6 -7.63 43.48 3.04
CA GLN A 6 -7.78 42.54 1.93
C GLN A 6 -6.43 42.06 1.40
N THR A 7 -5.44 42.95 1.28
CA THR A 7 -4.07 42.58 0.89
C THR A 7 -3.45 41.65 1.93
N SER A 8 -3.55 41.99 3.21
CA SER A 8 -3.03 41.16 4.29
C SER A 8 -3.66 39.77 4.32
N ASN A 9 -4.97 39.65 4.09
CA ASN A 9 -5.63 38.35 3.98
C ASN A 9 -5.17 37.54 2.75
N VAL A 10 -4.91 38.21 1.62
CA VAL A 10 -4.41 37.54 0.40
C VAL A 10 -2.98 37.05 0.61
N GLU A 11 -2.12 37.84 1.25
CA GLU A 11 -0.75 37.44 1.59
C GLU A 11 -0.72 36.25 2.55
N LEU A 12 -1.59 36.25 3.57
CA LEU A 12 -1.73 35.10 4.48
C LEU A 12 -2.20 33.85 3.72
N THR A 13 -3.20 33.99 2.85
CA THR A 13 -3.70 32.86 2.05
C THR A 13 -2.64 32.32 1.09
N LEU A 14 -1.81 33.21 0.52
CA LEU A 14 -0.69 32.82 -0.34
C LEU A 14 0.36 32.05 0.45
N LEU A 15 0.76 32.56 1.62
CA LEU A 15 1.72 31.89 2.50
C LEU A 15 1.23 30.50 2.92
N ASP A 16 -0.06 30.39 3.29
CA ASP A 16 -0.66 29.10 3.62
C ASP A 16 -0.66 28.13 2.43
N ALA A 17 -0.97 28.62 1.23
CA ALA A 17 -0.92 27.83 0.01
C ALA A 17 0.50 27.34 -0.33
N GLU A 18 1.50 28.21 -0.17
CA GLU A 18 2.92 27.87 -0.37
C GLU A 18 3.39 26.82 0.63
N ASN A 19 3.05 26.98 1.91
CA ASN A 19 3.37 26.01 2.96
C ASN A 19 2.73 24.64 2.68
N ASN A 20 1.44 24.63 2.32
CA ASN A 20 0.72 23.41 1.97
C ASN A 20 1.33 22.72 0.74
N TRP A 21 1.75 23.49 -0.27
CA TRP A 21 2.43 22.96 -1.45
C TRP A 21 3.78 22.34 -1.09
N GLN A 22 4.60 23.02 -0.27
CA GLN A 22 5.87 22.49 0.19
C GLN A 22 5.70 21.19 0.99
N LEU A 23 4.72 21.15 1.91
CA LEU A 23 4.42 19.95 2.69
C LEU A 23 3.99 18.78 1.80
N ALA A 24 3.12 19.04 0.82
CA ALA A 24 2.68 18.02 -0.14
C ALA A 24 3.85 17.51 -0.99
N ASN A 25 4.73 18.41 -1.43
CA ASN A 25 5.91 18.06 -2.23
C ASN A 25 6.87 17.16 -1.44
N VAL A 26 7.23 17.55 -0.22
CA VAL A 26 8.11 16.74 0.66
C VAL A 26 7.49 15.39 0.99
N SER A 27 6.18 15.36 1.28
CA SER A 27 5.46 14.10 1.53
C SER A 27 5.52 13.18 0.32
N MET A 28 5.39 13.73 -0.88
CA MET A 28 5.47 12.97 -2.13
C MET A 28 6.90 12.52 -2.43
N ASP A 29 7.90 13.37 -2.22
CA ASP A 29 9.32 13.00 -2.35
C ASP A 29 9.65 11.81 -1.44
N LEU A 30 9.19 11.83 -0.19
CA LEU A 30 9.36 10.73 0.75
C LEU A 30 8.71 9.44 0.24
N LEU A 31 7.49 9.51 -0.29
CA LEU A 31 6.77 8.35 -0.84
C LEU A 31 7.45 7.79 -2.08
N LEU A 32 8.04 8.65 -2.91
CA LEU A 32 8.76 8.27 -4.13
C LEU A 32 10.22 7.86 -3.88
N GLY A 33 10.74 8.07 -2.67
CA GLY A 33 12.14 7.84 -2.32
C GLY A 33 13.09 8.85 -2.95
N LEU A 34 12.60 10.05 -3.27
CA LEU A 34 13.38 11.16 -3.83
C LEU A 34 13.97 12.03 -2.71
N PRO A 35 15.05 12.77 -2.97
CA PRO A 35 15.53 13.79 -2.03
C PRO A 35 14.45 14.85 -1.76
N GLU A 36 14.29 15.27 -0.50
CA GLU A 36 13.24 16.22 -0.05
C GLU A 36 13.27 17.60 -0.72
N LYS A 37 14.35 17.92 -1.44
CA LYS A 37 14.52 19.19 -2.17
C LYS A 37 14.09 19.10 -3.63
N THR A 38 13.52 17.97 -4.04
CA THR A 38 13.12 17.74 -5.43
C THR A 38 11.80 18.44 -5.68
N GLN A 39 11.77 19.41 -6.61
CA GLN A 39 10.51 20.07 -6.93
C GLN A 39 9.72 19.26 -7.95
N LEU A 40 8.54 18.78 -7.53
CA LEU A 40 7.60 18.08 -8.40
C LEU A 40 6.71 19.10 -9.10
N LEU A 41 6.79 19.12 -10.43
CA LEU A 41 5.94 19.95 -11.28
C LEU A 41 4.79 19.09 -11.83
N PRO A 42 3.52 19.41 -11.49
CA PRO A 42 2.38 18.70 -12.06
C PRO A 42 2.33 18.88 -13.58
N ASP A 43 2.14 17.79 -14.31
CA ASP A 43 1.94 17.84 -15.75
C ASP A 43 0.47 18.18 -16.07
N SER A 44 0.26 19.41 -16.52
CA SER A 44 -1.06 19.92 -16.91
C SER A 44 -1.67 19.20 -18.12
N THR A 45 -0.88 18.47 -18.91
CA THR A 45 -1.38 17.74 -20.08
C THR A 45 -2.22 16.52 -19.72
N LEU A 46 -2.03 15.97 -18.51
CA LEU A 46 -2.79 14.82 -18.01
C LEU A 46 -4.22 15.18 -17.61
N VAL A 47 -4.51 16.46 -17.33
CA VAL A 47 -5.84 16.94 -16.94
C VAL A 47 -6.86 16.78 -18.08
N ALA A 48 -6.39 16.75 -19.33
CA ALA A 48 -7.23 16.52 -20.51
C ALA A 48 -7.52 15.03 -20.78
N GLN A 49 -6.89 14.11 -20.06
CA GLN A 49 -7.15 12.69 -20.21
C GLN A 49 -8.40 12.31 -19.42
N ASN A 50 -9.44 11.89 -20.13
CA ASN A 50 -10.63 11.33 -19.52
C ASN A 50 -10.56 9.81 -19.61
N PRO A 51 -10.05 9.10 -18.58
CA PRO A 51 -9.88 7.66 -18.65
C PRO A 51 -11.25 6.99 -18.79
N GLU A 52 -11.30 5.92 -19.57
CA GLU A 52 -12.50 5.10 -19.70
C GLU A 52 -12.76 4.40 -18.35
N LEU A 53 -13.82 4.81 -17.67
CA LEU A 53 -14.22 4.21 -16.41
C LEU A 53 -14.90 2.87 -16.67
N LYS A 54 -14.37 1.82 -16.03
CA LYS A 54 -15.01 0.49 -16.02
C LYS A 54 -16.35 0.53 -15.30
N ASN A 55 -17.19 -0.46 -15.57
CA ASN A 55 -18.42 -0.62 -14.80
C ASN A 55 -18.11 -1.07 -13.34
N LEU A 56 -19.10 -0.92 -12.47
CA LEU A 56 -18.96 -1.24 -11.04
C LEU A 56 -18.56 -2.71 -10.82
N ASP A 57 -19.17 -3.63 -11.55
CA ASP A 57 -18.94 -5.07 -11.39
C ASP A 57 -17.49 -5.44 -11.72
N GLU A 58 -16.91 -4.84 -12.76
CA GLU A 58 -15.50 -5.03 -13.11
C GLU A 58 -14.55 -4.52 -12.02
N TYR A 59 -14.86 -3.38 -11.40
CA TYR A 59 -14.07 -2.88 -10.26
C TYR A 59 -14.18 -3.79 -9.04
N VAL A 60 -15.38 -4.32 -8.76
CA VAL A 60 -15.61 -5.25 -7.64
C VAL A 60 -14.82 -6.54 -7.85
N GLN A 61 -14.86 -7.12 -9.05
CA GLN A 61 -14.10 -8.33 -9.37
C GLN A 61 -12.59 -8.09 -9.28
N ALA A 62 -12.10 -6.96 -9.78
CA ALA A 62 -10.69 -6.59 -9.65
C ALA A 62 -10.26 -6.40 -8.19
N ALA A 63 -11.13 -5.84 -7.35
CA ALA A 63 -10.87 -5.68 -5.93
C ALA A 63 -10.74 -7.03 -5.22
N TYR A 64 -11.64 -7.99 -5.47
CA TYR A 64 -11.56 -9.33 -4.87
C TYR A 64 -10.27 -10.07 -5.26
N THR A 65 -9.79 -9.91 -6.48
CA THR A 65 -8.56 -10.59 -6.94
C THR A 65 -7.28 -9.91 -6.47
N LYS A 66 -7.26 -8.58 -6.28
CA LYS A 66 -6.04 -7.83 -5.96
C LYS A 66 -5.88 -7.45 -4.48
N ARG A 67 -6.88 -7.75 -3.64
CA ARG A 67 -6.85 -7.46 -2.20
C ARG A 67 -5.91 -8.39 -1.43
N ALA A 68 -4.69 -7.90 -1.20
CA ALA A 68 -3.66 -8.61 -0.46
C ALA A 68 -4.06 -8.93 0.99
N ASP A 69 -4.92 -8.10 1.60
CA ASP A 69 -5.46 -8.33 2.94
C ASP A 69 -6.32 -9.61 2.97
N LEU A 70 -7.24 -9.79 2.01
CA LEU A 70 -8.04 -11.02 1.89
C LEU A 70 -7.17 -12.25 1.64
N ALA A 71 -6.17 -12.13 0.75
CA ALA A 71 -5.22 -13.22 0.49
C ALA A 71 -4.43 -13.60 1.76
N SER A 72 -4.00 -12.62 2.56
CA SER A 72 -3.30 -12.87 3.82
C SER A 72 -4.16 -13.60 4.85
N MET A 73 -5.46 -13.26 4.91
CA MET A 73 -6.41 -13.94 5.79
C MET A 73 -6.64 -15.39 5.38
N ASP A 74 -6.74 -15.67 4.08
CA ASP A 74 -6.88 -17.03 3.55
C ASP A 74 -5.63 -17.89 3.83
N LEU A 75 -4.43 -17.32 3.64
CA LEU A 75 -3.19 -17.99 3.99
C LEU A 75 -3.09 -18.28 5.49
N ARG A 76 -3.51 -17.33 6.34
CA ARG A 76 -3.54 -17.53 7.79
C ARG A 76 -4.52 -18.64 8.19
N LYS A 77 -5.66 -18.73 7.53
CA LYS A 77 -6.63 -19.81 7.71
C LYS A 77 -6.00 -21.16 7.34
N LYS A 78 -5.40 -21.28 6.15
CA LYS A 78 -4.71 -22.51 5.69
C LYS A 78 -3.59 -22.95 6.62
N ALA A 79 -2.79 -21.99 7.12
CA ALA A 79 -1.75 -22.25 8.10
C ALA A 79 -2.34 -22.82 9.40
N THR A 80 -3.45 -22.27 9.87
CA THR A 80 -4.14 -22.74 11.08
C THR A 80 -4.72 -24.13 10.89
N GLU A 81 -5.34 -24.41 9.74
CA GLU A 81 -5.84 -25.75 9.39
C GLU A 81 -4.71 -26.78 9.34
N THR A 82 -3.57 -26.41 8.76
CA THR A 82 -2.37 -27.26 8.72
C THR A 82 -1.80 -27.49 10.12
N ALA A 83 -1.76 -26.46 10.97
CA ALA A 83 -1.32 -26.58 12.35
C ALA A 83 -2.23 -27.54 13.15
N VAL A 84 -3.55 -27.43 12.99
CA VAL A 84 -4.51 -28.38 13.60
C VAL A 84 -4.29 -29.80 13.08
N LYS A 85 -4.07 -29.97 11.77
CA LYS A 85 -3.77 -31.27 11.18
C LYS A 85 -2.47 -31.86 11.72
N SER A 86 -1.43 -31.05 11.90
CA SER A 86 -0.16 -31.46 12.51
C SER A 86 -0.37 -31.91 13.95
N ALA A 87 -1.07 -31.11 14.76
CA ALA A 87 -1.38 -31.46 16.15
C ALA A 87 -2.22 -32.75 16.28
N ARG A 88 -3.07 -33.05 15.29
CA ARG A 88 -3.75 -34.36 15.19
C ARG A 88 -2.79 -35.48 14.79
N GLY A 89 -1.81 -35.19 13.94
CA GLY A 89 -0.73 -36.08 13.54
C GLY A 89 0.05 -36.64 14.73
N ASP A 90 0.25 -35.83 15.77
CA ASP A 90 0.95 -36.22 17.00
C ASP A 90 0.25 -37.36 17.77
N TYR A 91 -1.04 -37.63 17.50
CA TYR A 91 -1.76 -38.78 18.07
C TYR A 91 -1.50 -40.10 17.32
N TYR A 92 -0.87 -40.05 16.15
CA TYR A 92 -0.55 -41.24 15.35
C TYR A 92 0.88 -41.72 15.64
N PRO A 93 1.16 -43.04 15.47
CA PRO A 93 2.51 -43.55 15.63
C PRO A 93 3.45 -42.98 14.58
N ASN A 94 4.63 -42.53 15.01
CA ASN A 94 5.69 -42.06 14.14
C ASN A 94 6.50 -43.26 13.62
N LEU A 95 6.59 -43.41 12.30
CA LEU A 95 7.46 -44.40 11.66
C LEU A 95 8.70 -43.69 11.10
N ALA A 96 9.89 -44.03 11.62
CA ALA A 96 11.16 -43.54 11.12
C ALA A 96 12.03 -44.71 10.66
N LEU A 97 12.52 -44.66 9.43
CA LEU A 97 13.46 -45.64 8.89
C LEU A 97 14.86 -45.05 8.92
N THR A 98 15.79 -45.73 9.59
CA THR A 98 17.22 -45.36 9.61
C THR A 98 18.05 -46.53 9.10
N GLY A 99 19.08 -46.24 8.30
CA GLY A 99 19.99 -47.24 7.73
C GLY A 99 21.43 -46.77 7.89
N GLY A 100 22.23 -47.55 8.62
CA GLY A 100 23.66 -47.33 8.80
C GLY A 100 24.44 -48.51 8.22
N TYR A 101 25.41 -48.23 7.36
CA TYR A 101 26.37 -49.22 6.85
C TYR A 101 27.66 -49.08 7.65
N ILE A 102 28.03 -50.12 8.41
CA ILE A 102 29.35 -50.22 9.05
C ILE A 102 30.05 -51.39 8.36
N ALA A 103 30.97 -51.09 7.43
CA ALA A 103 31.92 -52.08 6.92
C ALA A 103 33.12 -52.13 7.86
N ALA A 104 33.44 -53.33 8.34
CA ALA A 104 34.69 -53.66 9.03
C ALA A 104 35.58 -54.48 8.10
#